data_AF-A0A954NNG3-F1
#
_entry.id   AF-A0A954NNG3-F1
#
_cell.length_a   1.000
_cell.length_b   1.000
_cell.length_c   1.000
_cell.angle_alpha   90.00
_cell.angle_beta   90.00
_cell.angle_gamma   90.00
#
_symmetry.space_group_name_H-M   'P 1'
#
loop_
_entity.id
_entity.type
_entity.pdbx_description
1 polymer ?
#
loop_
_entity_poly.entity_id
_entity_poly.type
_entity_poly.pdbx_seq_one_letter_code
_entity_poly.pdbx_strand_id
1 'polypeptide(L)'
;MKSFSLRRQILWAVVFVPTTFIQADDPVKSLQIDVGDLSVLFQDNSQSPEVLSGVQSLFNVKDAPEFDAYDPDGRGSSAGLNFEHIISGHESDHNKFTPRRGRYALSRLPDGRSVRLERRAEDSPWRMASTLTYTVVEPHYIDFEFRCTPEDASLFGDRGWALMFFANYMHEVRDVSLHFRGVAEEGSKETWIRADAPPGHPDWNTGGNYRHLDA
;
A
#
# COMPACT_ATOMS: atom_id res chain seq x y z
N MET A 1 -70.68 34.91 -8.61
CA MET A 1 -69.31 34.70 -8.10
C MET A 1 -69.01 33.21 -8.02
N LYS A 2 -68.20 32.67 -8.93
CA LYS A 2 -67.64 31.32 -8.83
C LYS A 2 -66.12 31.46 -8.91
N SER A 3 -65.45 31.08 -7.83
CA SER A 3 -63.99 31.09 -7.67
C SER A 3 -63.41 29.80 -8.28
N PHE A 4 -62.43 29.93 -9.17
CA PHE A 4 -61.60 28.83 -9.66
C PHE A 4 -60.23 28.92 -8.97
N SER A 5 -59.89 27.91 -8.17
CA SER A 5 -58.57 27.75 -7.54
C SER A 5 -57.75 26.75 -8.35
N LEU A 6 -56.70 27.23 -9.03
CA LEU A 6 -55.74 26.38 -9.74
C LEU A 6 -54.60 26.00 -8.77
N ARG A 7 -54.56 24.77 -8.27
CA ARG A 7 -53.39 24.24 -7.55
C ARG A 7 -52.37 23.70 -8.55
N ARG A 8 -51.20 24.34 -8.65
CA ARG A 8 -50.02 23.77 -9.32
C ARG A 8 -49.42 22.67 -8.44
N GLN A 9 -49.38 21.44 -8.92
CA GLN A 9 -48.52 20.40 -8.38
C GLN A 9 -47.17 20.46 -9.10
N ILE A 10 -46.08 20.65 -8.34
CA ILE A 10 -44.72 20.52 -8.83
C ILE A 10 -44.30 19.08 -8.52
N LEU A 11 -44.01 18.30 -9.57
CA LEU A 11 -43.46 16.96 -9.46
C LEU A 11 -41.93 17.08 -9.39
N TRP A 12 -41.33 16.63 -8.30
CA TRP A 12 -39.88 16.42 -8.21
C TRP A 12 -39.54 15.07 -8.82
N ALA A 13 -38.88 15.05 -9.98
CA ALA A 13 -38.28 13.84 -10.52
C ALA A 13 -36.92 13.62 -9.86
N VAL A 14 -36.83 12.62 -8.97
CA VAL A 14 -35.56 12.13 -8.46
C VAL A 14 -34.97 11.20 -9.53
N VAL A 15 -33.92 11.65 -10.20
CA VAL A 15 -33.15 10.82 -11.13
C VAL A 15 -32.17 9.99 -10.30
N PHE A 16 -32.43 8.68 -10.18
CA PHE A 16 -31.45 7.72 -9.71
C PHE A 16 -30.45 7.46 -10.84
N VAL A 17 -29.22 7.96 -10.70
CA VAL A 17 -28.09 7.48 -11.50
C VAL A 17 -27.58 6.23 -10.79
N PRO A 18 -27.66 5.03 -11.41
CA PRO A 18 -27.06 3.85 -10.81
C PRO A 18 -25.54 4.06 -10.82
N THR A 19 -24.94 4.16 -9.64
CA THR A 19 -23.50 4.03 -9.48
C THR A 19 -23.15 2.59 -9.82
N THR A 20 -22.68 2.34 -11.04
CA THR A 20 -22.08 1.07 -11.39
C THR A 20 -20.80 0.94 -10.56
N PHE A 21 -20.87 0.20 -9.46
CA PHE A 21 -19.66 -0.29 -8.80
C PHE A 21 -19.01 -1.26 -9.78
N ILE A 22 -18.00 -0.79 -10.50
CA ILE A 22 -17.20 -1.68 -11.33
C ILE A 22 -16.37 -2.50 -10.35
N GLN A 23 -16.77 -3.77 -10.20
CA GLN A 23 -16.22 -4.68 -9.21
C GLN A 23 -14.82 -5.13 -9.64
N ALA A 24 -13.91 -5.28 -8.67
CA ALA A 24 -12.62 -5.90 -8.90
C ALA A 24 -12.80 -7.38 -9.28
N ASP A 25 -11.82 -7.94 -9.99
CA ASP A 25 -11.79 -9.37 -10.32
C ASP A 25 -11.76 -10.23 -9.04
N ASP A 26 -12.07 -11.52 -9.20
CA ASP A 26 -11.94 -12.48 -8.11
C ASP A 26 -10.51 -12.48 -7.54
N PRO A 27 -10.32 -12.69 -6.22
CA PRO A 27 -9.00 -12.68 -5.62
C PRO A 27 -8.06 -13.74 -6.21
N VAL A 28 -6.85 -13.32 -6.54
CA VAL A 28 -5.76 -14.16 -7.05
C VAL A 28 -4.59 -14.17 -6.07
N LYS A 29 -3.65 -15.10 -6.25
CA LYS A 29 -2.42 -15.14 -5.43
C LYS A 29 -1.37 -14.17 -5.92
N SER A 30 -1.11 -14.20 -7.22
CA SER A 30 -0.17 -13.31 -7.90
C SER A 30 -0.82 -12.67 -9.12
N LEU A 31 -0.33 -11.49 -9.49
CA LEU A 31 -0.79 -10.77 -10.67
C LEU A 31 0.35 -9.96 -11.28
N GLN A 32 0.57 -10.09 -12.59
CA GLN A 32 1.51 -9.24 -13.33
C GLN A 32 0.77 -8.11 -14.06
N ILE A 33 1.36 -6.92 -14.04
CA ILE A 33 0.93 -5.74 -14.81
C ILE A 33 2.12 -5.24 -15.61
N ASP A 34 1.92 -5.08 -16.92
CA ASP A 34 2.90 -4.52 -17.85
C ASP A 34 2.32 -3.25 -18.47
N VAL A 35 2.90 -2.09 -18.17
CA VAL A 35 2.43 -0.77 -18.61
C VAL A 35 3.62 0.17 -18.78
N GLY A 36 3.69 0.85 -19.94
CA GLY A 36 4.81 1.73 -20.28
C GLY A 36 6.13 0.97 -20.32
N ASP A 37 7.11 1.47 -19.58
CA ASP A 37 8.45 0.89 -19.45
C ASP A 37 8.53 -0.08 -18.24
N LEU A 38 7.43 -0.41 -17.55
CA LEU A 38 7.44 -1.26 -16.36
C LEU A 38 6.79 -2.63 -16.55
N SER A 39 7.42 -3.65 -15.96
CA SER A 39 6.81 -4.96 -15.66
C SER A 39 6.84 -5.19 -14.15
N VAL A 40 5.66 -5.41 -13.56
CA VAL A 40 5.47 -5.44 -12.10
C VAL A 40 4.72 -6.70 -11.69
N LEU A 41 5.29 -7.50 -10.78
CA LEU A 41 4.61 -8.62 -10.15
C LEU A 41 4.08 -8.22 -8.79
N PHE A 42 2.80 -8.48 -8.55
CA PHE A 42 2.15 -8.32 -7.25
C PHE A 42 1.85 -9.68 -6.63
N GLN A 43 1.88 -9.74 -5.29
CA GLN A 43 1.59 -10.94 -4.50
C GLN A 43 0.60 -10.66 -3.36
N ASP A 44 -0.23 -11.66 -3.05
CA ASP A 44 -0.95 -11.78 -1.79
C ASP A 44 -0.02 -12.28 -0.67
N ASN A 45 -0.55 -12.46 0.54
CA ASN A 45 0.24 -12.98 1.67
C ASN A 45 -0.15 -14.41 2.09
N SER A 46 -0.74 -15.20 1.19
CA SER A 46 -1.15 -16.58 1.48
C SER A 46 0.02 -17.52 1.80
N GLN A 47 1.25 -17.10 1.49
CA GLN A 47 2.49 -17.81 1.75
C GLN A 47 3.37 -17.08 2.77
N SER A 48 2.81 -16.20 3.60
CA SER A 48 3.57 -15.56 4.68
C SER A 48 3.91 -16.56 5.81
N PRO A 49 5.09 -16.43 6.45
CA PRO A 49 6.07 -15.34 6.28
C PRO A 49 7.02 -15.47 5.09
N GLU A 50 7.01 -16.59 4.37
CA GLU A 50 7.96 -16.85 3.29
C GLU A 50 7.75 -15.95 2.07
N VAL A 51 6.53 -15.46 1.81
CA VAL A 51 6.25 -14.44 0.80
C VAL A 51 5.28 -13.43 1.41
N LEU A 52 5.61 -12.15 1.32
CA LEU A 52 4.78 -11.08 1.83
C LEU A 52 3.93 -10.51 0.70
N SER A 53 2.79 -9.90 1.04
CA SER A 53 1.96 -9.23 0.05
C SER A 53 2.58 -7.91 -0.41
N GLY A 54 2.28 -7.46 -1.62
CA GLY A 54 2.68 -6.14 -2.12
C GLY A 54 3.28 -6.24 -3.52
N VAL A 55 4.21 -5.34 -3.82
CA VAL A 55 5.05 -5.45 -5.02
C VAL A 55 6.14 -6.47 -4.76
N GLN A 56 6.17 -7.55 -5.55
CA GLN A 56 7.15 -8.63 -5.43
C GLN A 56 8.39 -8.38 -6.28
N SER A 57 8.22 -7.94 -7.53
CA SER A 57 9.30 -7.61 -8.44
C SER A 57 8.95 -6.41 -9.32
N LEU A 58 9.97 -5.67 -9.74
CA LEU A 58 9.82 -4.49 -10.58
C LEU A 58 11.00 -4.37 -11.55
N PHE A 59 10.68 -4.42 -12.83
CA PHE A 59 11.64 -4.27 -13.91
C PHE A 59 11.31 -3.03 -14.74
N ASN A 60 12.35 -2.28 -15.12
CA ASN A 60 12.24 -1.35 -16.24
C ASN A 60 12.61 -2.11 -17.53
N VAL A 61 11.63 -2.48 -18.33
CA VAL A 61 11.82 -3.36 -19.50
C VAL A 61 12.59 -2.70 -20.64
N LYS A 62 12.78 -1.39 -20.59
CA LYS A 62 13.45 -0.61 -21.63
C LYS A 62 14.93 -0.38 -21.31
N ASP A 63 15.20 0.12 -20.11
CA ASP A 63 16.54 0.58 -19.71
C ASP A 63 17.28 -0.44 -18.83
N ALA A 64 16.55 -1.35 -18.16
CA ALA A 64 17.13 -2.33 -17.24
C ALA A 64 16.32 -3.65 -17.18
N PRO A 65 16.11 -4.35 -18.31
CA PRO A 65 15.19 -5.49 -18.40
C PRO A 65 15.59 -6.70 -17.54
N GLU A 66 16.87 -6.80 -17.16
CA GLU A 66 17.43 -7.91 -16.38
C GLU A 66 17.68 -7.53 -14.91
N PHE A 67 17.25 -6.34 -14.47
CA PHE A 67 17.48 -5.84 -13.11
C PHE A 67 16.15 -5.73 -12.36
N ASP A 68 15.98 -6.59 -11.34
CA ASP A 68 14.88 -6.46 -10.38
C ASP A 68 15.23 -5.40 -9.35
N ALA A 69 14.38 -4.38 -9.22
CA ALA A 69 14.58 -3.29 -8.28
C ALA A 69 14.39 -3.69 -6.81
N TYR A 70 13.87 -4.89 -6.50
CA TYR A 70 13.52 -5.25 -5.13
C TYR A 70 14.38 -6.36 -4.50
N ASP A 71 14.61 -7.52 -5.12
CA ASP A 71 15.63 -8.48 -4.63
C ASP A 71 15.82 -9.64 -5.64
N PRO A 72 17.05 -9.89 -6.13
CA PRO A 72 17.31 -10.96 -7.09
C PRO A 72 17.64 -12.33 -6.48
N ASP A 73 17.93 -12.45 -5.17
CA ASP A 73 18.72 -13.58 -4.65
C ASP A 73 17.90 -14.65 -3.88
N GLY A 74 16.60 -14.44 -3.63
CA GLY A 74 15.76 -15.46 -2.99
C GLY A 74 14.26 -15.20 -2.97
N ARG A 75 13.47 -16.28 -3.09
CA ARG A 75 12.00 -16.23 -2.94
C ARG A 75 11.66 -15.84 -1.51
N GLY A 76 11.02 -14.67 -1.33
CA GLY A 76 10.66 -14.15 -0.01
C GLY A 76 11.61 -13.13 0.58
N SER A 77 12.79 -12.97 -0.02
CA SER A 77 13.80 -12.02 0.42
C SER A 77 13.38 -10.57 0.10
N SER A 78 12.61 -10.38 -0.98
CA SER A 78 11.87 -9.14 -1.28
C SER A 78 10.40 -9.24 -0.90
N ALA A 79 9.96 -8.24 -0.15
CA ALA A 79 8.63 -7.70 -0.32
C ALA A 79 8.80 -6.27 -0.78
N GLY A 80 9.05 -6.10 -2.08
CA GLY A 80 9.43 -4.85 -2.71
C GLY A 80 8.83 -3.63 -2.04
N LEU A 81 7.50 -3.46 -2.10
CA LEU A 81 6.77 -2.46 -1.32
C LEU A 81 5.53 -3.09 -0.67
N ASN A 82 5.42 -3.01 0.66
CA ASN A 82 4.34 -3.65 1.41
C ASN A 82 3.88 -2.88 2.66
N PHE A 83 2.67 -3.20 3.14
CA PHE A 83 2.19 -2.78 4.47
C PHE A 83 2.42 -3.88 5.48
N GLU A 84 3.32 -3.64 6.43
CA GLU A 84 3.84 -4.71 7.26
C GLU A 84 3.14 -4.83 8.60
N HIS A 85 2.85 -3.70 9.25
CA HIS A 85 2.55 -3.72 10.67
C HIS A 85 1.76 -2.49 11.14
N ILE A 86 0.96 -2.67 12.18
CA ILE A 86 0.30 -1.60 12.93
C ILE A 86 0.84 -1.62 14.36
N ILE A 87 1.47 -0.54 14.79
CA ILE A 87 1.92 -0.38 16.18
C ILE A 87 0.94 0.55 16.89
N SER A 88 0.46 0.14 18.05
CA SER A 88 -0.40 0.99 18.89
C SER A 88 0.39 1.67 20.00
N GLY A 89 -0.20 2.73 20.56
CA GLY A 89 0.38 3.47 21.67
C GLY A 89 0.30 2.81 23.04
N HIS A 90 0.05 1.51 23.19
CA HIS A 90 0.07 0.83 24.50
C HIS A 90 0.76 -0.52 24.40
N GLU A 91 1.10 -1.13 25.53
CA GLU A 91 1.73 -2.46 25.54
C GLU A 91 0.77 -3.51 25.00
N SER A 92 1.18 -4.24 23.98
CA SER A 92 0.41 -5.30 23.36
C SER A 92 1.35 -6.25 22.62
N ASP A 93 1.07 -7.56 22.68
CA ASP A 93 1.78 -8.56 21.89
C ASP A 93 1.64 -8.31 20.38
N HIS A 94 0.57 -7.63 19.97
CA HIS A 94 0.32 -7.30 18.57
C HIS A 94 1.21 -6.19 18.03
N ASN A 95 1.93 -5.44 18.89
CA ASN A 95 2.96 -4.49 18.46
C ASN A 95 4.28 -5.17 18.05
N LYS A 96 4.45 -6.47 18.33
CA LYS A 96 5.70 -7.19 18.05
C LYS A 96 5.84 -7.46 16.55
N PHE A 97 7.05 -7.35 16.05
CA PHE A 97 7.42 -7.75 14.69
C PHE A 97 7.39 -9.29 14.55
N THR A 98 6.18 -9.86 14.44
CA THR A 98 5.94 -11.30 14.27
C THR A 98 5.29 -11.60 12.91
N PRO A 99 5.36 -12.85 12.41
CA PRO A 99 4.85 -13.22 11.09
C PRO A 99 3.41 -12.77 10.83
N ARG A 100 3.22 -12.15 9.67
CA ARG A 100 1.97 -11.51 9.24
C ARG A 100 0.98 -12.55 8.76
N ARG A 101 -0.03 -12.85 9.59
CA ARG A 101 -1.03 -13.90 9.28
C ARG A 101 -2.37 -13.35 8.78
N GLY A 102 -2.62 -12.05 8.98
CA GLY A 102 -3.86 -11.42 8.57
C GLY A 102 -3.97 -11.39 7.05
N ARG A 103 -4.99 -12.03 6.48
CA ARG A 103 -5.15 -12.19 5.04
C ARG A 103 -5.23 -10.85 4.31
N TYR A 104 -4.51 -10.74 3.20
CA TYR A 104 -4.73 -9.75 2.16
C TYR A 104 -5.21 -10.46 0.90
N ALA A 105 -6.41 -10.13 0.42
CA ALA A 105 -6.90 -10.59 -0.86
C ALA A 105 -6.40 -9.65 -1.97
N LEU A 106 -5.66 -10.19 -2.95
CA LEU A 106 -5.20 -9.46 -4.12
C LEU A 106 -6.21 -9.56 -5.26
N SER A 107 -6.59 -8.45 -5.87
CA SER A 107 -7.47 -8.42 -7.05
C SER A 107 -7.00 -7.38 -8.06
N ARG A 108 -7.26 -7.62 -9.35
CA ARG A 108 -7.07 -6.61 -10.39
C ARG A 108 -8.25 -5.64 -10.38
N LEU A 109 -7.98 -4.35 -10.55
CA LEU A 109 -9.02 -3.34 -10.70
C LEU A 109 -9.44 -3.18 -12.17
N PRO A 110 -10.65 -2.63 -12.43
CA PRO A 110 -11.21 -2.61 -13.78
C PRO A 110 -10.47 -1.77 -14.82
N ASP A 111 -9.59 -0.88 -14.38
CA ASP A 111 -8.73 -0.09 -15.29
C ASP A 111 -7.61 -0.93 -15.94
N GLY A 112 -7.47 -2.19 -15.51
CA GLY A 112 -6.54 -3.17 -16.07
C GLY A 112 -5.07 -2.94 -15.70
N ARG A 113 -4.73 -1.80 -15.08
CA ARG A 113 -3.38 -1.37 -14.71
C ARG A 113 -3.18 -1.16 -13.21
N SER A 114 -4.25 -1.29 -12.43
CA SER A 114 -4.22 -1.20 -10.99
C SER A 114 -4.55 -2.53 -10.33
N VAL A 115 -3.98 -2.74 -9.14
CA VAL A 115 -4.31 -3.87 -8.27
C VAL A 115 -4.68 -3.37 -6.89
N ARG A 116 -5.48 -4.14 -6.17
CA ARG A 116 -5.82 -3.88 -4.78
C ARG A 116 -5.54 -5.09 -3.90
N LEU A 117 -4.82 -4.84 -2.81
CA LEU A 117 -4.79 -5.73 -1.64
C LEU A 117 -5.80 -5.23 -0.63
N GLU A 118 -6.72 -6.10 -0.21
CA GLU A 118 -7.72 -5.81 0.80
C GLU A 118 -7.54 -6.73 2.01
N ARG A 119 -7.45 -6.14 3.20
CA ARG A 119 -7.53 -6.84 4.48
C ARG A 119 -8.78 -6.37 5.21
N ARG A 120 -9.59 -7.33 5.64
CA ARG A 120 -10.79 -7.05 6.43
C ARG A 120 -10.42 -6.82 7.89
N ALA A 121 -11.32 -6.20 8.64
CA ALA A 121 -11.06 -5.92 10.05
C ALA A 121 -10.90 -7.21 10.87
N GLU A 122 -11.65 -8.26 10.58
CA GLU A 122 -11.53 -9.56 11.26
C GLU A 122 -10.19 -10.26 11.02
N ASP A 123 -9.51 -9.92 9.92
CA ASP A 123 -8.19 -10.44 9.58
C ASP A 123 -7.06 -9.61 10.26
N SER A 124 -7.41 -8.59 11.03
CA SER A 124 -6.47 -7.70 11.72
C SER A 124 -6.64 -7.81 13.23
N PRO A 125 -5.55 -8.00 14.01
CA PRO A 125 -5.64 -8.00 15.48
C PRO A 125 -6.12 -6.66 16.04
N TRP A 126 -6.02 -5.59 15.25
CA TRP A 126 -6.46 -4.24 15.61
C TRP A 126 -7.85 -3.89 15.09
N ARG A 127 -8.61 -4.86 14.55
CA ARG A 127 -9.91 -4.62 13.89
C ARG A 127 -9.82 -3.49 12.84
N MET A 128 -8.69 -3.43 12.14
CA MET A 128 -8.40 -2.42 11.13
C MET A 128 -8.64 -3.00 9.74
N ALA A 129 -9.71 -2.57 9.08
CA ALA A 129 -9.90 -2.80 7.66
C ALA A 129 -8.94 -1.90 6.88
N SER A 130 -8.32 -2.40 5.81
CA SER A 130 -7.38 -1.62 5.01
C SER A 130 -7.31 -2.07 3.56
N THR A 131 -7.10 -1.11 2.66
CA THR A 131 -6.83 -1.35 1.25
C THR A 131 -5.51 -0.70 0.86
N LEU A 132 -4.69 -1.43 0.08
CA LEU A 132 -3.54 -0.88 -0.63
C LEU A 132 -3.86 -0.99 -2.12
N THR A 133 -3.88 0.13 -2.82
CA THR A 133 -4.04 0.17 -4.27
C THR A 133 -2.72 0.59 -4.89
N TYR A 134 -2.22 -0.22 -5.83
CA TYR A 134 -1.07 0.12 -6.66
C TYR A 134 -1.56 0.33 -8.08
N THR A 135 -1.12 1.41 -8.71
CA THR A 135 -1.43 1.71 -10.11
C THR A 135 -0.12 1.82 -10.87
N VAL A 136 0.06 1.01 -11.92
CA VAL A 136 1.21 1.17 -12.82
C VAL A 136 0.90 2.29 -13.81
N VAL A 137 1.79 3.26 -13.89
CA VAL A 137 1.59 4.53 -14.60
C VAL A 137 2.73 4.73 -15.58
N GLU A 138 2.38 4.99 -16.83
CA GLU A 138 3.35 5.33 -17.87
C GLU A 138 4.06 6.67 -17.56
N PRO A 139 5.33 6.84 -17.95
CA PRO A 139 6.18 5.79 -18.52
C PRO A 139 6.72 4.80 -17.47
N HIS A 140 7.00 5.24 -16.24
CA HIS A 140 7.79 4.45 -15.29
C HIS A 140 7.49 4.77 -13.81
N TYR A 141 6.20 4.84 -13.44
CA TYR A 141 5.80 5.13 -12.05
C TYR A 141 4.83 4.08 -11.51
N ILE A 142 4.84 3.90 -10.18
CA ILE A 142 3.79 3.20 -9.44
C ILE A 142 3.18 4.22 -8.48
N ASP A 143 1.90 4.53 -8.67
CA ASP A 143 1.13 5.28 -7.68
C ASP A 143 0.69 4.31 -6.58
N PHE A 144 0.83 4.74 -5.32
CA PHE A 144 0.48 3.96 -4.15
C PHE A 144 -0.56 4.70 -3.30
N GLU A 145 -1.74 4.11 -3.14
CA GLU A 145 -2.79 4.63 -2.26
C GLU A 145 -3.05 3.64 -1.11
N PHE A 146 -2.98 4.13 0.12
CA PHE A 146 -3.38 3.39 1.31
C PHE A 146 -4.61 4.02 1.95
N ARG A 147 -5.59 3.18 2.31
CA ARG A 147 -6.74 3.57 3.14
C ARG A 147 -6.93 2.56 4.25
N CYS A 148 -7.32 3.04 5.42
CA CYS A 148 -7.68 2.17 6.53
C CYS A 148 -8.81 2.76 7.37
N THR A 149 -9.58 1.88 8.00
CA THR A 149 -10.67 2.24 8.90
C THR A 149 -10.58 1.37 10.16
N PRO A 150 -10.40 1.96 11.35
CA PRO A 150 -10.52 1.22 12.59
C PRO A 150 -12.00 0.94 12.88
N GLU A 151 -12.38 -0.33 12.98
CA GLU A 151 -13.75 -0.71 13.38
C GLU A 151 -13.92 -0.75 14.90
N ASP A 152 -12.82 -0.89 15.65
CA ASP A 152 -12.80 -0.81 17.10
C ASP A 152 -11.64 0.07 17.57
N ALA A 153 -11.95 1.35 17.84
CA ALA A 153 -10.96 2.31 18.31
C ALA A 153 -10.47 2.03 19.74
N SER A 154 -11.20 1.25 20.54
CA SER A 154 -10.79 0.92 21.91
C SER A 154 -9.51 0.09 21.93
N LEU A 155 -9.22 -0.62 20.84
CA LEU A 155 -7.99 -1.39 20.66
C LEU A 155 -6.73 -0.53 20.55
N PHE A 156 -6.80 0.80 20.49
CA PHE A 156 -5.59 1.65 20.48
C PHE A 156 -5.24 2.23 21.85
N GLY A 157 -6.00 1.84 22.89
CA GLY A 157 -5.78 2.28 24.27
C GLY A 157 -5.93 3.78 24.47
N ASP A 158 -5.56 4.25 25.67
CA ASP A 158 -5.78 5.65 26.08
C ASP A 158 -4.99 6.67 25.26
N ARG A 159 -3.88 6.25 24.62
CA ARG A 159 -3.11 7.15 23.74
C ARG A 159 -3.82 7.40 22.39
N GLY A 160 -4.76 6.54 22.01
CA GLY A 160 -5.66 6.75 20.87
C GLY A 160 -4.98 6.86 19.51
N TRP A 161 -3.75 6.35 19.36
CA TRP A 161 -2.99 6.42 18.11
C TRP A 161 -2.51 5.05 17.64
N ALA A 162 -2.33 4.96 16.33
CA ALA A 162 -1.74 3.83 15.64
C ALA A 162 -0.73 4.33 14.62
N LEU A 163 0.40 3.65 14.52
CA LEU A 163 1.43 3.86 13.51
C LEU A 163 1.28 2.78 12.43
N MET A 164 1.21 3.21 11.17
CA MET A 164 1.18 2.33 10.01
C MET A 164 2.61 2.15 9.48
N PHE A 165 3.14 0.93 9.56
CA PHE A 165 4.50 0.63 9.14
C PHE A 165 4.51 -0.02 7.76
N PHE A 166 5.15 0.64 6.81
CA PHE A 166 5.41 0.13 5.46
C PHE A 166 6.89 -0.16 5.32
N ALA A 167 7.23 -1.17 4.53
CA ALA A 167 8.61 -1.42 4.15
C ALA A 167 8.75 -1.35 2.64
N ASN A 168 9.93 -0.89 2.22
CA ASN A 168 10.34 -0.88 0.84
C ASN A 168 11.76 -1.47 0.75
N TYR A 169 11.88 -2.72 0.31
CA TYR A 169 13.14 -3.44 0.22
C TYR A 169 13.70 -3.29 -1.18
N MET A 170 14.39 -2.17 -1.44
CA MET A 170 14.99 -1.89 -2.76
C MET A 170 16.44 -2.40 -2.85
N HIS A 171 16.77 -2.94 -4.01
CA HIS A 171 18.09 -3.47 -4.34
C HIS A 171 18.99 -2.37 -4.97
N GLU A 172 20.22 -2.24 -4.47
CA GLU A 172 21.27 -1.32 -4.96
C GLU A 172 20.84 0.15 -5.15
N VAL A 173 20.14 0.69 -4.15
CA VAL A 173 19.68 2.09 -4.18
C VAL A 173 20.86 3.05 -4.15
N ARG A 174 20.94 3.95 -5.16
CA ARG A 174 21.94 5.03 -5.20
C ARG A 174 21.75 6.07 -4.10
N ASP A 175 20.51 6.29 -3.69
CA ASP A 175 20.12 7.26 -2.67
C ASP A 175 19.05 6.65 -1.77
N VAL A 176 19.42 6.33 -0.53
CA VAL A 176 18.51 5.74 0.47
C VAL A 176 17.58 6.74 1.13
N SER A 177 17.73 8.02 0.86
CA SER A 177 16.98 9.02 1.57
C SER A 177 15.53 9.07 1.12
N LEU A 178 14.63 9.18 2.08
CA LEU A 178 13.21 9.34 1.82
C LEU A 178 12.91 10.80 1.51
N HIS A 179 12.10 11.06 0.48
CA HIS A 179 11.69 12.41 0.09
C HIS A 179 10.18 12.51 0.20
N PHE A 180 9.70 13.45 1.00
CA PHE A 180 8.27 13.65 1.22
C PHE A 180 7.93 15.11 1.41
N ARG A 181 6.67 15.47 1.16
CA ARG A 181 6.12 16.79 1.46
C ARG A 181 5.81 16.85 2.96
N GLY A 182 6.29 17.88 3.64
CA GLY A 182 6.06 18.03 5.07
C GLY A 182 6.42 19.42 5.59
N VAL A 183 6.15 19.64 6.87
CA VAL A 183 6.40 20.89 7.60
C VAL A 183 7.59 20.64 8.53
N ALA A 184 8.72 21.30 8.27
CA ALA A 184 9.96 21.04 9.00
C ALA A 184 9.97 21.67 10.41
N GLU A 185 9.27 22.77 10.59
CA GLU A 185 9.21 23.53 11.84
C GLU A 185 7.77 23.99 12.11
N GLU A 186 7.41 24.12 13.38
CA GLU A 186 6.08 24.60 13.76
C GLU A 186 5.76 25.96 13.11
N GLY A 187 4.64 26.04 12.40
CA GLY A 187 4.22 27.25 11.69
C GLY A 187 4.90 27.49 10.33
N SER A 188 5.81 26.62 9.89
CA SER A 188 6.43 26.75 8.56
C SER A 188 5.49 26.30 7.43
N LYS A 189 5.81 26.69 6.19
CA LYS A 189 5.12 26.16 5.01
C LYS A 189 5.54 24.71 4.77
N GLU A 190 4.68 23.97 4.10
CA GLU A 190 5.00 22.63 3.61
C GLU A 190 6.04 22.71 2.47
N THR A 191 7.12 21.95 2.60
CA THR A 191 8.23 21.86 1.64
C THR A 191 8.59 20.41 1.37
N TRP A 192 9.49 20.17 0.41
CA TRP A 192 10.14 18.86 0.29
C TRP A 192 11.12 18.68 1.44
N ILE A 193 11.01 17.58 2.17
CA ILE A 193 11.89 17.14 3.23
C ILE A 193 12.66 15.93 2.72
N ARG A 194 13.99 15.97 2.91
CA ARG A 194 14.88 14.82 2.76
C ARG A 194 15.16 14.27 4.14
N ALA A 195 14.84 12.99 4.35
CA ALA A 195 15.22 12.25 5.55
C ALA A 195 16.28 11.22 5.17
N ASP A 196 17.50 11.41 5.67
CA ASP A 196 18.61 10.48 5.46
C ASP A 196 18.49 9.27 6.38
N ALA A 197 18.99 8.12 5.91
CA ALA A 197 19.23 6.97 6.77
C ALA A 197 20.46 7.24 7.67
N PRO A 198 20.50 6.69 8.91
CA PRO A 198 21.73 6.66 9.69
C PRO A 198 22.87 6.04 8.87
N PRO A 199 24.14 6.41 9.11
CA PRO A 199 25.27 5.76 8.46
C PRO A 199 25.16 4.24 8.62
N GLY A 200 25.15 3.52 7.49
CA GLY A 200 25.17 2.06 7.48
C GLY A 200 26.50 1.52 8.01
N HIS A 201 26.55 0.22 8.29
CA HIS A 201 27.83 -0.44 8.54
C HIS A 201 28.78 -0.22 7.34
N PRO A 202 30.10 -0.04 7.53
CA PRO A 202 31.04 0.21 6.42
C PRO A 202 31.01 -0.86 5.31
N ASP A 203 30.60 -2.07 5.65
CA ASP A 203 30.49 -3.20 4.71
C ASP A 203 29.15 -3.22 3.94
N TRP A 204 28.22 -2.29 4.21
CA TRP A 204 26.89 -2.25 3.59
C TRP A 204 26.84 -1.13 2.55
N ASN A 205 26.45 -1.49 1.32
CA ASN A 205 26.58 -0.62 0.15
C ASN A 205 25.44 0.41 0.03
N THR A 206 25.39 1.35 0.98
CA THR A 206 24.49 2.53 0.99
C THR A 206 22.99 2.24 0.86
N GLY A 207 22.55 1.01 1.10
CA GLY A 207 21.18 0.51 1.11
C GLY A 207 21.26 -0.98 1.47
N GLY A 208 20.43 -1.43 2.41
CA GLY A 208 20.64 -2.68 3.13
C GLY A 208 20.59 -3.94 2.24
N ASN A 209 21.70 -4.28 1.60
CA ASN A 209 21.99 -5.66 1.23
C ASN A 209 22.28 -6.41 2.54
N TYR A 210 21.24 -7.06 3.09
CA TYR A 210 21.37 -7.98 4.22
C TYR A 210 22.00 -9.30 3.75
N ARG A 211 23.19 -9.24 3.14
CA ARG A 211 23.98 -10.42 2.85
C ARG A 211 24.68 -10.81 4.15
N HIS A 212 24.32 -11.98 4.69
CA HIS A 212 25.21 -12.63 5.64
C HIS A 212 26.50 -12.97 4.88
N LEU A 213 27.66 -12.57 5.39
CA LEU A 213 28.95 -12.73 4.70
C LEU A 213 29.30 -14.20 4.39
N ASP A 214 28.59 -15.14 5.03
CA ASP A 214 28.79 -16.60 4.90
C ASP A 214 27.57 -17.36 4.30
N ALA A 215 26.63 -16.68 3.63
CA ALA A 215 25.49 -17.35 2.95
C ALA A 215 25.85 -17.81 1.53
#